data_AF-A0A3M1IQZ9-F1
#
_entry.id   AF-A0A3M1IQZ9-F1
#
_cell.length_a   1.000
_cell.length_b   1.000
_cell.length_c   1.000
_cell.angle_alpha   90.00
_cell.angle_beta   90.00
_cell.angle_gamma   90.00
#
_symmetry.space_group_name_H-M   'P 1'
#
loop_
_entity.id
_entity.type
_entity.pdbx_description
1 polymer ?
#
loop_
_entity_poly.entity_id
_entity_poly.type
_entity_poly.pdbx_seq_one_letter_code
_entity_poly.pdbx_strand_id
1 'polypeptide(L)'
;MLVAGLLWFGWKFYNYARTQVKKGDEPARVDYNAPAPGKLPGMPAHLEAELDEARRQGPQEILAFLARHRMEIQDPRLAEIQLDYVVLVGPGNRKEAKRMLDVVGARITPDSPVYQRYQALRKTYE
;
A
#
# COMPACT_ATOMS: atom_id res chain seq x y z
N MET A 1 -5.50 11.12 -34.36
CA MET A 1 -5.76 11.90 -33.12
C MET A 1 -6.05 10.96 -31.95
N LEU A 2 -5.03 10.32 -31.37
CA LEU A 2 -5.16 9.46 -30.17
C LEU A 2 -3.96 9.58 -29.20
N VAL A 3 -2.84 10.18 -29.64
CA VAL A 3 -1.64 10.37 -28.82
C VAL A 3 -1.74 11.62 -27.92
N ALA A 4 -2.51 12.64 -28.32
CA ALA A 4 -2.63 13.90 -27.58
C ALA A 4 -3.45 13.79 -26.27
N GLY A 5 -4.40 12.84 -26.20
CA GLY A 5 -5.24 12.65 -25.00
C GLY A 5 -4.52 11.95 -23.85
N LEU A 6 -3.60 11.02 -24.17
CA LEU A 6 -2.80 10.30 -23.17
C LEU A 6 -1.75 11.20 -22.51
N LEU A 7 -1.18 12.14 -23.27
CA LEU A 7 -0.23 13.12 -22.74
C LEU A 7 -0.90 14.12 -21.77
N TRP A 8 -2.16 14.47 -22.00
CA TRP A 8 -2.89 15.40 -21.12
C TRP A 8 -3.24 14.78 -19.76
N PHE A 9 -3.70 13.53 -19.74
CA PHE A 9 -4.00 12.84 -18.47
C PHE A 9 -2.74 12.55 -17.64
N GLY A 10 -1.63 12.17 -18.29
CA GLY A 10 -0.34 11.97 -17.64
C GLY A 10 0.20 13.24 -16.98
N TRP A 11 0.05 14.40 -17.63
CA TRP A 11 0.54 15.66 -17.07
C TRP A 11 -0.27 16.14 -15.86
N LYS A 12 -1.59 15.88 -15.84
CA LYS A 12 -2.44 16.25 -14.70
C LYS A 12 -2.12 15.41 -13.44
N PHE A 13 -1.72 14.14 -13.60
CA PHE A 13 -1.36 13.28 -12.47
C PHE A 13 0.10 13.45 -12.03
N TYR A 14 1.03 13.67 -12.97
CA TYR A 14 2.42 14.02 -12.65
C TYR A 14 2.50 15.31 -11.83
N ASN A 15 1.63 16.29 -12.12
CA ASN A 15 1.52 17.50 -11.29
C ASN A 15 0.84 17.26 -9.92
N TYR A 16 0.01 16.23 -9.73
CA TYR A 16 -0.55 15.87 -8.42
C TYR A 16 0.50 15.21 -7.52
N ALA A 17 1.32 14.30 -8.08
CA ALA A 17 2.49 13.75 -7.39
C ALA A 17 3.53 14.84 -7.06
N ARG A 18 3.71 15.84 -7.93
CA ARG A 18 4.64 16.95 -7.72
C ARG A 18 4.10 18.07 -6.81
N THR A 19 2.79 18.25 -6.70
CA THR A 19 2.18 19.22 -5.75
C THR A 19 2.18 18.71 -4.31
N GLN A 20 2.26 17.40 -4.07
CA GLN A 20 2.59 16.85 -2.74
C GLN A 20 4.05 17.10 -2.35
N VAL A 21 4.98 17.18 -3.33
CA VAL A 21 6.40 17.45 -3.07
C VAL A 21 6.72 18.95 -2.93
N LYS A 22 5.86 19.84 -3.46
CA LYS A 22 5.99 21.31 -3.29
C LYS A 22 5.14 21.91 -2.16
N LYS A 23 4.25 21.15 -1.52
CA LYS A 23 3.58 21.56 -0.27
C LYS A 23 4.40 21.14 0.95
N GLY A 24 5.67 21.56 0.96
CA GLY A 24 6.57 21.42 2.10
C GLY A 24 6.34 22.45 3.22
N ASP A 25 5.28 23.26 3.15
CA ASP A 25 5.04 24.34 4.13
C ASP A 25 3.69 24.28 4.87
N GLU A 26 2.87 23.25 4.66
CA GLU A 26 1.73 22.98 5.53
C GLU A 26 1.76 21.50 5.94
N PRO A 27 1.99 21.20 7.23
CA PRO A 27 2.16 19.83 7.68
C PRO A 27 0.81 19.12 7.53
N ALA A 28 0.66 18.37 6.43
CA ALA A 28 -0.11 17.15 6.48
C ALA A 28 0.37 16.44 7.74
N ARG A 29 -0.54 16.16 8.68
CA ARG A 29 -0.22 15.43 9.90
C ARG A 29 0.30 14.08 9.45
N VAL A 30 1.61 14.00 9.27
CA VAL A 30 2.37 12.78 9.21
C VAL A 30 2.08 12.17 10.57
N ASP A 31 1.31 11.11 10.57
CA ASP A 31 1.13 10.32 11.77
C ASP A 31 2.50 9.67 12.03
N TYR A 32 3.35 10.36 12.78
CA TYR A 32 4.69 9.92 13.15
C TYR A 32 4.66 8.64 14.01
N ASN A 33 3.47 8.20 14.43
CA ASN A 33 3.25 6.92 15.10
C ASN A 33 2.91 5.77 14.14
N ALA A 34 2.76 6.02 12.83
CA ALA A 34 2.67 4.93 11.87
C ALA A 34 4.01 4.17 11.88
N PRO A 35 4.03 2.86 12.19
CA PRO A 35 5.24 2.08 12.15
C PRO A 35 5.91 2.23 10.78
N ALA A 36 7.21 2.49 10.77
CA ALA A 36 7.94 2.54 9.50
C ALA A 36 7.73 1.21 8.74
N PRO A 37 7.45 1.26 7.43
CA PRO A 37 7.25 0.07 6.63
C PRO A 37 8.46 -0.85 6.79
N GLY A 38 8.28 -2.04 7.36
CA GLY A 38 9.42 -2.95 7.63
C GLY A 38 9.62 -3.39 9.08
N LYS A 39 8.94 -2.80 10.05
CA LYS A 39 9.27 -2.99 11.48
C LYS A 39 8.23 -3.74 12.29
N LEU A 40 7.14 -4.21 11.68
CA LEU A 40 6.10 -4.91 12.41
C LEU A 40 6.45 -6.40 12.60
N PRO A 41 6.18 -6.95 13.80
CA PRO A 41 6.42 -8.35 14.08
C PRO A 41 5.43 -9.24 13.30
N GLY A 42 5.80 -10.50 13.12
CA GLY A 42 4.97 -11.47 12.42
C GLY A 42 5.50 -11.88 11.05
N MET A 43 6.77 -11.60 10.74
CA MET A 43 7.46 -12.20 9.59
C MET A 43 8.93 -12.49 9.96
N PRO A 44 9.48 -13.65 9.56
CA PRO A 44 10.90 -13.93 9.70
C PRO A 44 11.79 -12.90 8.99
N ALA A 45 12.88 -12.48 9.63
CA ALA A 45 13.79 -11.47 9.08
C ALA A 45 14.44 -11.88 7.75
N HIS A 46 14.58 -13.18 7.48
CA HIS A 46 15.15 -13.65 6.22
C HIS A 46 14.24 -13.38 5.01
N LEU A 47 12.93 -13.21 5.22
CA LEU A 47 11.96 -12.88 4.18
C LEU A 47 11.92 -11.39 3.83
N GLU A 48 12.55 -10.52 4.64
CA GLU A 48 12.57 -9.08 4.37
C GLU A 48 13.26 -8.75 3.05
N ALA A 49 14.38 -9.40 2.76
CA ALA A 49 15.12 -9.18 1.52
C ALA A 49 14.28 -9.59 0.29
N GLU A 50 13.55 -10.69 0.40
CA GLU A 50 12.70 -11.19 -0.67
C GLU A 50 11.44 -10.34 -0.85
N LEU A 51 10.83 -9.86 0.24
CA LEU A 51 9.73 -8.91 0.19
C LEU A 51 10.17 -7.59 -0.47
N ASP A 52 11.37 -7.10 -0.14
CA ASP A 52 11.90 -5.88 -0.73
C ASP A 52 12.21 -6.04 -2.22
N GLU A 53 12.65 -7.22 -2.64
CA GLU A 53 12.78 -7.54 -4.06
C GLU A 53 11.41 -7.55 -4.76
N ALA A 54 10.42 -8.25 -4.18
CA ALA A 54 9.05 -8.29 -4.70
C ALA A 54 8.44 -6.87 -4.83
N ARG A 55 8.67 -6.00 -3.84
CA ARG A 55 8.23 -4.60 -3.87
C ARG A 55 8.81 -3.81 -5.04
N ARG A 56 10.08 -4.05 -5.39
CA ARG A 56 10.74 -3.39 -6.53
C ARG A 56 10.23 -3.90 -7.87
N GLN A 57 9.90 -5.19 -7.95
CA GLN A 57 9.41 -5.80 -9.17
C GLN A 57 7.93 -5.46 -9.45
N GLY A 58 7.14 -5.26 -8.39
CA GLY A 58 5.83 -4.63 -8.47
C GLY A 58 4.70 -5.40 -7.78
N PRO A 59 3.44 -4.98 -7.97
CA PRO A 59 2.32 -5.49 -7.19
C PRO A 59 2.08 -7.00 -7.38
N GLN A 60 2.28 -7.54 -8.58
CA GLN A 60 2.08 -8.98 -8.84
C GLN A 60 3.08 -9.84 -8.05
N GLU A 61 4.32 -9.39 -7.92
CA GLU A 61 5.35 -10.11 -7.19
C GLU A 61 5.12 -10.08 -5.69
N ILE A 62 4.51 -9.00 -5.16
CA ILE A 62 4.04 -8.96 -3.77
C ILE A 62 2.95 -10.04 -3.54
N LEU A 63 2.03 -10.24 -4.48
CA LEU A 63 1.05 -11.32 -4.36
C LEU A 63 1.70 -12.70 -4.42
N ALA A 64 2.66 -12.89 -5.34
CA ALA A 64 3.40 -14.15 -5.46
C ALA A 64 4.20 -14.45 -4.19
N PHE A 65 4.84 -13.45 -3.61
CA PHE A 65 5.51 -13.54 -2.31
C PHE A 65 4.52 -13.93 -1.19
N LEU A 66 3.39 -13.22 -1.09
CA LEU A 66 2.37 -13.52 -0.10
C LEU A 66 1.78 -14.92 -0.27
N ALA A 67 1.60 -15.40 -1.49
CA ALA A 67 1.10 -16.75 -1.75
C ALA A 67 2.09 -17.84 -1.31
N ARG A 68 3.39 -17.61 -1.50
CA ARG A 68 4.47 -18.55 -1.11
C ARG A 68 4.68 -18.59 0.40
N HIS A 69 4.67 -17.44 1.06
CA HIS A 69 5.02 -17.31 2.49
C HIS A 69 3.82 -17.06 3.40
N ARG A 70 2.59 -17.27 2.92
CA ARG A 70 1.37 -16.93 3.69
C ARG A 70 1.35 -17.50 5.09
N MET A 71 1.82 -18.74 5.26
CA MET A 71 1.82 -19.46 6.54
C MET A 71 2.88 -18.94 7.52
N GLU A 72 3.92 -18.30 7.00
CA GLU A 72 5.05 -17.76 7.78
C GLU A 72 4.80 -16.31 8.20
N ILE A 73 3.83 -15.64 7.56
CA ILE A 73 3.50 -14.24 7.79
C ILE A 73 2.19 -14.14 8.58
N GLN A 74 2.28 -13.56 9.77
CA GLN A 74 1.16 -13.32 10.67
C GLN A 74 0.81 -11.83 10.73
N ASP A 75 -0.41 -11.52 11.16
CA ASP A 75 -0.77 -10.14 11.49
C ASP A 75 0.01 -9.69 12.74
N PRO A 76 0.40 -8.41 12.84
CA PRO A 76 0.02 -7.28 12.00
C PRO A 76 0.82 -7.12 10.70
N ARG A 77 1.94 -7.85 10.55
CA ARG A 77 2.83 -7.73 9.38
C ARG A 77 2.17 -8.10 8.07
N LEU A 78 1.33 -9.14 8.05
CA LEU A 78 0.56 -9.49 6.87
C LEU A 78 -0.34 -8.34 6.39
N ALA A 79 -1.11 -7.75 7.30
CA ALA A 79 -1.98 -6.62 6.99
C ALA A 79 -1.17 -5.44 6.42
N GLU A 80 -0.01 -5.14 6.99
CA GLU A 80 0.88 -4.09 6.48
C GLU A 80 1.26 -4.31 5.01
N ILE A 81 1.73 -5.52 4.66
CA ILE A 81 2.15 -5.86 3.29
C ILE A 81 0.97 -5.76 2.32
N GLN A 82 -0.23 -6.19 2.75
CA GLN A 82 -1.44 -6.09 1.93
C GLN A 82 -1.88 -4.63 1.74
N LEU A 83 -1.73 -3.78 2.76
CA LEU A 83 -2.00 -2.34 2.62
C LEU A 83 -0.96 -1.65 1.71
N ASP A 84 0.30 -2.10 1.70
CA ASP A 84 1.31 -1.66 0.72
C ASP A 84 0.86 -2.04 -0.71
N TYR A 85 0.43 -3.28 -0.90
CA TYR A 85 -0.12 -3.74 -2.18
C TYR A 85 -1.32 -2.89 -2.65
N VAL A 86 -2.24 -2.55 -1.74
CA VAL A 86 -3.39 -1.68 -2.04
C VAL A 86 -2.95 -0.31 -2.58
N VAL A 87 -1.92 0.29 -1.99
CA VAL A 87 -1.38 1.58 -2.43
C VAL A 87 -0.79 1.47 -3.84
N LEU A 88 -0.12 0.37 -4.16
CA LEU A 88 0.50 0.15 -5.47
C LEU A 88 -0.53 -0.14 -6.56
N VAL A 89 -1.55 -0.95 -6.26
CA VAL A 89 -2.53 -1.39 -7.26
C VAL A 89 -3.67 -0.38 -7.45
N GLY A 90 -4.02 0.38 -6.41
CA GLY A 90 -5.19 1.23 -6.38
C GLY A 90 -5.34 2.24 -7.52
N PRO A 91 -4.26 2.91 -7.98
CA PRO A 91 -4.33 3.83 -9.12
C PRO A 91 -4.75 3.15 -10.44
N GLY A 92 -4.35 1.90 -10.66
CA GLY A 92 -4.64 1.16 -11.90
C GLY A 92 -5.85 0.24 -11.80
N ASN A 93 -6.19 -0.22 -10.60
CA ASN A 93 -7.27 -1.18 -10.39
C ASN A 93 -7.93 -1.00 -9.01
N ARG A 94 -8.90 -0.09 -8.94
CA ARG A 94 -9.69 0.17 -7.73
C ARG A 94 -10.46 -1.05 -7.23
N LYS A 95 -10.95 -1.90 -8.14
CA LYS A 95 -11.68 -3.12 -7.76
C LYS A 95 -10.78 -4.06 -6.96
N GLU A 96 -9.54 -4.22 -7.39
CA GLU A 96 -8.56 -5.03 -6.68
C GLU A 96 -8.16 -4.44 -5.33
N ALA A 97 -7.94 -3.13 -5.27
CA ALA A 97 -7.70 -2.44 -4.00
C ALA A 97 -8.84 -2.67 -3.00
N LYS A 98 -10.10 -2.55 -3.43
CA LYS A 98 -11.28 -2.83 -2.57
C LYS A 98 -11.29 -4.29 -2.11
N ARG A 99 -11.08 -5.26 -3.02
CA ARG A 99 -11.02 -6.69 -2.66
C ARG A 99 -9.98 -6.97 -1.59
N MET A 100 -8.78 -6.43 -1.73
CA MET A 100 -7.72 -6.62 -0.75
C MET A 100 -8.04 -5.93 0.58
N LEU A 101 -8.66 -4.75 0.55
CA LEU A 101 -9.14 -4.08 1.75
C LEU A 101 -10.21 -4.89 2.48
N ASP A 102 -11.14 -5.54 1.77
CA ASP A 102 -12.13 -6.43 2.39
C ASP A 102 -11.46 -7.63 3.09
N VAL A 103 -10.43 -8.20 2.45
CA VAL A 103 -9.62 -9.30 3.03
C VAL A 103 -8.88 -8.85 4.30
N VAL A 104 -8.31 -7.64 4.32
CA VAL A 104 -7.72 -7.05 5.54
C VAL A 104 -8.80 -6.77 6.59
N GLY A 105 -9.93 -6.22 6.15
CA GLY A 105 -11.07 -5.84 6.99
C GLY A 105 -11.69 -7.01 7.75
N ALA A 106 -11.64 -8.22 7.19
CA ALA A 106 -12.18 -9.42 7.82
C ALA A 106 -11.43 -9.84 9.10
N ARG A 107 -10.20 -9.35 9.32
CA ARG A 107 -9.33 -9.79 10.42
C ARG A 107 -8.69 -8.66 11.23
N ILE A 108 -8.62 -7.45 10.68
CA ILE A 108 -8.00 -6.33 11.37
C ILE A 108 -8.89 -5.83 12.51
N THR A 109 -8.29 -5.68 13.70
CA THR A 109 -8.96 -5.13 14.87
C THR A 109 -8.56 -3.66 15.09
N PRO A 110 -9.37 -2.87 15.83
CA PRO A 110 -9.02 -1.50 16.20
C PRO A 110 -7.69 -1.35 16.95
N ASP A 111 -7.28 -2.39 17.68
CA ASP A 111 -6.01 -2.43 18.43
C ASP A 111 -4.78 -2.68 17.54
N SER A 112 -4.99 -2.97 16.25
CA SER A 112 -3.89 -3.21 15.32
C SER A 112 -3.10 -1.94 15.03
N PRO A 113 -1.75 -2.00 15.00
CA PRO A 113 -0.91 -0.83 14.70
C PRO A 113 -1.11 -0.29 13.27
N VAL A 114 -1.74 -1.06 12.38
CA VAL A 114 -2.06 -0.65 11.00
C VAL A 114 -3.53 -0.25 10.81
N TYR A 115 -4.33 -0.22 11.88
CA TYR A 115 -5.77 0.06 11.79
C TYR A 115 -6.08 1.43 11.21
N GLN A 116 -5.38 2.48 11.66
CA GLN A 116 -5.58 3.84 11.14
C GLN A 116 -5.29 3.94 9.64
N ARG A 117 -4.21 3.28 9.19
CA ARG A 117 -3.85 3.21 7.77
C ARG A 117 -4.90 2.46 6.95
N TYR A 118 -5.40 1.33 7.46
CA TYR A 118 -6.50 0.60 6.84
C TYR A 118 -7.74 1.47 6.66
N GLN A 119 -8.16 2.19 7.71
CA GLN A 119 -9.32 3.08 7.65
C GLN A 119 -9.15 4.21 6.62
N ALA A 120 -7.97 4.84 6.57
CA ALA A 120 -7.67 5.88 5.59
C ALA A 120 -7.74 5.34 4.14
N LEU A 121 -7.19 4.16 3.90
CA LEU A 121 -7.24 3.51 2.58
C LEU A 121 -8.66 3.07 2.23
N ARG A 122 -9.42 2.51 3.18
CA ARG A 122 -10.82 2.12 2.97
C ARG A 122 -11.65 3.30 2.50
N LYS A 123 -11.59 4.42 3.21
CA LYS A 123 -12.29 5.66 2.83
C LYS A 123 -11.86 6.20 1.45
N THR A 124 -10.61 5.97 1.04
CA THR A 124 -10.08 6.42 -0.26
C THR A 124 -10.66 5.62 -1.43
N TYR A 125 -10.96 4.35 -1.22
CA TYR A 125 -11.44 3.42 -2.26
C TYR A 125 -12.91 3.02 -2.09
N GLU A 126 -13.62 3.60 -1.13
CA GLU A 126 -15.08 3.49 -0.98
C GLU A 126 -15.83 3.93 -2.24
#